data_AF-A0A532B3A6-F1
#
_entry.id   AF-A0A532B3A6-F1
#
_cell.length_a   1.000
_cell.length_b   1.000
_cell.length_c   1.000
_cell.angle_alpha   90.00
_cell.angle_beta   90.00
_cell.angle_gamma   90.00
#
_symmetry.space_group_name_H-M   'P 1'
#
loop_
_entity.id
_entity.type
_entity.pdbx_description
1 polymer ?
#
loop_
_entity_poly.entity_id
_entity_poly.type
_entity_poly.pdbx_seq_one_letter_code
_entity_poly.pdbx_strand_id
1 'polypeptide(L)'
;PLMREAVQAAIATRTPLVTTNYGKAIADLAPEAEKAGVSIVTECGLDPGIDLVLYARAASQFDTIIAIDSYCGGIPEPKAVVEPLRYKVSWNFDMVLVSQNRDSVLVEDGKRVDVPAAHQHDNRFIHDIEIAGLGRLEAFPNGDAPHYAGMLAAAKGLQRSGRYSLRWPGWSAFWAPLKQLGFLSEEKVPGTGVSPREFLGRLLGPQLQYGADEKDLCVMRNVFVGSEGGRRKT
;
A
#
# COMPACT_ATOMS: atom_id res chain seq x y z
N PRO A 1 -13.83 -8.89 4.55
CA PRO A 1 -14.95 -9.83 4.79
C PRO A 1 -16.32 -9.44 4.20
N LEU A 2 -16.47 -8.29 3.53
CA LEU A 2 -17.73 -7.95 2.84
C LEU A 2 -17.59 -7.82 1.31
N MET A 3 -16.36 -7.79 0.79
CA MET A 3 -16.14 -7.55 -0.63
C MET A 3 -16.60 -8.73 -1.48
N ARG A 4 -16.29 -9.97 -1.05
CA ARG A 4 -16.67 -11.18 -1.80
C ARG A 4 -18.19 -11.30 -1.86
N GLU A 5 -18.85 -11.10 -0.73
CA GLU A 5 -20.30 -11.13 -0.57
C GLU A 5 -20.97 -10.05 -1.43
N ALA A 6 -20.39 -8.83 -1.44
CA ALA A 6 -20.87 -7.75 -2.31
C ALA A 6 -20.71 -8.09 -3.80
N VAL A 7 -19.59 -8.68 -4.21
CA VAL A 7 -19.37 -9.12 -5.61
C VAL A 7 -20.34 -10.24 -5.98
N GLN A 8 -20.55 -11.23 -5.11
CA GLN A 8 -21.52 -12.30 -5.34
C GLN A 8 -22.96 -11.77 -5.48
N ALA A 9 -23.36 -10.82 -4.63
CA ALA A 9 -24.65 -10.15 -4.73
C ALA A 9 -24.79 -9.33 -6.02
N ALA A 10 -23.74 -8.63 -6.42
CA ALA A 10 -23.67 -7.87 -7.68
C ALA A 10 -23.86 -8.80 -8.89
N ILE A 11 -23.17 -9.95 -8.92
CA ILE A 11 -23.33 -10.97 -9.97
C ILE A 11 -24.77 -11.52 -9.98
N ALA A 12 -25.30 -11.91 -8.83
CA ALA A 12 -26.64 -12.50 -8.72
C ALA A 12 -27.75 -11.54 -9.18
N THR A 13 -27.60 -10.24 -8.90
CA THR A 13 -28.58 -9.21 -9.26
C THR A 13 -28.31 -8.56 -10.61
N ARG A 14 -27.22 -8.94 -11.28
CA ARG A 14 -26.72 -8.32 -12.52
C ARG A 14 -26.45 -6.81 -12.39
N THR A 15 -25.96 -6.37 -11.23
CA THR A 15 -25.67 -4.96 -10.95
C THR A 15 -24.16 -4.72 -11.03
N PRO A 16 -23.66 -3.77 -11.83
CA PRO A 16 -22.25 -3.41 -11.84
C PRO A 16 -21.76 -2.93 -10.47
N LEU A 17 -20.50 -3.22 -10.13
CA LEU A 17 -19.90 -2.85 -8.85
C LEU A 17 -18.54 -2.17 -9.06
N VAL A 18 -18.28 -1.11 -8.31
CA VAL A 18 -16.98 -0.45 -8.22
C VAL A 18 -16.51 -0.49 -6.76
N THR A 19 -15.24 -0.83 -6.54
CA THR A 19 -14.63 -0.90 -5.20
C THR A 19 -13.19 -0.38 -5.21
N THR A 20 -12.76 0.17 -4.06
CA THR A 20 -11.40 0.70 -3.87
C THR A 20 -10.43 -0.33 -3.31
N ASN A 21 -10.86 -1.59 -3.20
CA ASN A 21 -10.07 -2.66 -2.60
C ASN A 21 -9.31 -3.47 -3.66
N TYR A 22 -8.25 -4.17 -3.23
CA TYR A 22 -7.47 -5.09 -4.06
C TYR A 22 -8.32 -6.21 -4.68
N GLY A 23 -8.12 -6.49 -5.97
CA GLY A 23 -8.89 -7.49 -6.72
C GLY A 23 -8.46 -8.94 -6.48
N LYS A 24 -7.23 -9.18 -5.99
CA LYS A 24 -6.65 -10.53 -5.82
C LYS A 24 -7.55 -11.50 -5.06
N ALA A 25 -8.23 -11.02 -4.02
CA ALA A 25 -9.07 -11.85 -3.16
C ALA A 25 -10.42 -12.26 -3.77
N ILE A 26 -10.82 -11.66 -4.91
CA ILE A 26 -12.07 -11.94 -5.61
C ILE A 26 -11.85 -12.31 -7.08
N ALA A 27 -10.59 -12.45 -7.53
CA ALA A 27 -10.23 -12.70 -8.91
C ALA A 27 -10.82 -14.02 -9.45
N ASP A 28 -11.04 -15.00 -8.56
CA ASP A 28 -11.71 -16.26 -8.85
C ASP A 28 -13.18 -16.11 -9.28
N LEU A 29 -13.82 -14.98 -8.97
CA LEU A 29 -15.21 -14.69 -9.37
C LEU A 29 -15.33 -14.07 -10.77
N ALA A 30 -14.20 -13.78 -11.44
CA ALA A 30 -14.22 -13.15 -12.77
C ALA A 30 -15.01 -13.95 -13.82
N PRO A 31 -14.89 -15.29 -13.94
CA PRO A 31 -15.67 -16.07 -14.90
C PRO A 31 -17.19 -16.01 -14.64
N GLU A 32 -17.61 -15.94 -13.38
CA GLU A 32 -19.02 -15.83 -13.00
C GLU A 32 -19.58 -14.45 -13.36
N ALA A 33 -18.81 -13.39 -13.12
CA ALA A 33 -19.17 -12.03 -13.50
C ALA A 33 -19.28 -11.87 -15.02
N GLU A 34 -18.33 -12.44 -15.78
CA GLU A 34 -18.35 -12.43 -17.25
C GLU A 34 -19.59 -13.16 -17.79
N LYS A 35 -19.87 -14.37 -17.28
CA LYS A 35 -21.08 -15.13 -17.65
C LYS A 35 -22.38 -14.37 -17.33
N ALA A 36 -22.39 -13.61 -16.24
CA ALA A 36 -23.55 -12.79 -15.86
C ALA A 36 -23.67 -11.49 -16.66
N GLY A 37 -22.65 -11.11 -17.44
CA GLY A 37 -22.59 -9.84 -18.17
C GLY A 37 -22.42 -8.63 -17.25
N VAL A 38 -21.74 -8.79 -16.10
CA VAL A 38 -21.60 -7.75 -15.07
C VAL A 38 -20.17 -7.25 -15.00
N SER A 39 -20.00 -5.92 -15.02
CA SER A 39 -18.70 -5.30 -14.77
C SER A 39 -18.44 -5.15 -13.27
N ILE A 40 -17.32 -5.70 -12.82
CA ILE A 40 -16.80 -5.53 -11.47
C ILE A 40 -15.44 -4.85 -11.59
N VAL A 41 -15.36 -3.59 -11.16
CA VAL A 41 -14.13 -2.79 -11.22
C VAL A 41 -13.56 -2.67 -9.82
N THR A 42 -12.34 -3.18 -9.63
CA THR A 42 -11.62 -3.11 -8.35
C THR A 42 -10.52 -2.07 -8.42
N GLU A 43 -9.86 -1.81 -7.28
CA GLU A 43 -8.67 -0.97 -7.25
C GLU A 43 -8.93 0.46 -7.78
N CYS A 44 -10.11 1.02 -7.51
CA CYS A 44 -10.49 2.39 -7.89
C CYS A 44 -10.30 3.43 -6.77
N GLY A 45 -9.21 3.33 -6.01
CA GLY A 45 -8.90 4.24 -4.90
C GLY A 45 -7.71 5.17 -5.19
N LEU A 46 -6.92 5.42 -4.15
CA LEU A 46 -5.65 6.14 -4.24
C LEU A 46 -4.50 5.18 -4.58
N ASP A 47 -4.29 4.20 -3.71
CA ASP A 47 -3.26 3.15 -3.80
C ASP A 47 -3.87 1.89 -3.15
N PRO A 48 -4.48 0.99 -3.94
CA PRO A 48 -4.44 0.93 -5.40
C PRO A 48 -5.54 1.79 -6.09
N GLY A 49 -5.17 2.45 -7.19
CA GLY A 49 -6.03 3.21 -8.09
C GLY A 49 -5.30 4.29 -8.87
N ILE A 50 -5.13 5.49 -8.31
CA ILE A 50 -4.40 6.59 -8.95
C ILE A 50 -2.96 6.17 -9.28
N ASP A 51 -2.30 5.42 -8.42
CA ASP A 51 -0.98 4.83 -8.71
C ASP A 51 -1.00 4.00 -10.00
N LEU A 52 -2.01 3.17 -10.22
CA LEU A 52 -2.14 2.33 -11.41
C LEU A 52 -2.42 3.14 -12.68
N VAL A 53 -3.18 4.22 -12.57
CA VAL A 53 -3.37 5.18 -13.67
C VAL A 53 -2.02 5.81 -14.06
N LEU A 54 -1.19 6.15 -13.07
CA LEU A 54 0.16 6.68 -13.32
C LEU A 54 1.08 5.62 -13.94
N TYR A 55 0.98 4.35 -13.53
CA TYR A 55 1.70 3.23 -14.15
C TYR A 55 1.34 3.10 -15.63
N ALA A 56 0.05 3.06 -15.96
CA ALA A 56 -0.42 2.98 -17.35
C ALA A 56 0.02 4.20 -18.17
N ARG A 57 -0.07 5.40 -17.58
CA ARG A 57 0.36 6.64 -18.23
C ARG A 57 1.87 6.64 -18.47
N ALA A 58 2.68 6.17 -17.52
CA ALA A 58 4.11 6.04 -17.70
C ALA A 58 4.44 5.01 -18.79
N ALA A 59 3.83 3.82 -18.75
CA ALA A 59 4.04 2.80 -19.78
C ALA A 59 3.76 3.30 -21.21
N SER A 60 2.83 4.25 -21.39
CA SER A 60 2.56 4.86 -22.71
C SER A 60 3.66 5.81 -23.23
N GLN A 61 4.64 6.17 -22.39
CA GLN A 61 5.68 7.15 -22.68
C GLN A 61 7.10 6.56 -22.71
N PHE A 62 7.23 5.24 -22.56
CA PHE A 62 8.52 4.55 -22.52
C PHE A 62 8.47 3.37 -23.48
N ASP A 63 9.56 3.16 -24.23
CA ASP A 63 9.78 1.94 -25.00
C ASP A 63 10.11 0.77 -24.04
N THR A 64 10.92 1.06 -23.03
CA THR A 64 11.30 0.11 -21.98
C THR A 64 11.35 0.80 -20.62
N ILE A 65 11.00 0.07 -19.57
CA ILE A 65 11.08 0.48 -18.17
C ILE A 65 11.94 -0.56 -17.44
N ILE A 66 13.06 -0.11 -16.87
CA ILE A 66 14.03 -0.94 -16.14
C ILE A 66 13.95 -0.74 -14.62
N ALA A 67 13.36 0.36 -14.15
CA ALA A 67 13.10 0.54 -12.73
C ALA A 67 11.75 1.23 -12.46
N ILE A 68 11.05 0.81 -11.41
CA ILE A 68 9.81 1.43 -10.93
C ILE A 68 9.86 1.53 -9.40
N ASP A 69 9.91 2.74 -8.85
CA ASP A 69 9.69 2.94 -7.42
C ASP A 69 8.41 3.74 -7.21
N SER A 70 7.42 3.12 -6.55
CA SER A 70 6.13 3.73 -6.22
C SER A 70 6.06 4.02 -4.74
N TYR A 71 5.72 5.26 -4.40
CA TYR A 71 5.65 5.76 -3.03
C TYR A 71 4.28 6.39 -2.79
N CYS A 72 3.62 6.02 -1.69
CA CYS A 72 2.34 6.60 -1.29
C CYS A 72 2.21 6.69 0.23
N GLY A 73 1.57 7.74 0.74
CA GLY A 73 1.24 7.84 2.16
C GLY A 73 0.18 8.90 2.45
N GLY A 74 -0.79 8.52 3.29
CA GLY A 74 -1.64 9.47 4.01
C GLY A 74 -1.01 9.77 5.36
N ILE A 75 -0.66 11.02 5.62
CA ILE A 75 0.06 11.46 6.83
C ILE A 75 -0.56 12.76 7.36
N PRO A 76 -0.42 13.09 8.66
CA PRO A 76 -0.81 14.40 9.15
C PRO A 76 0.07 15.50 8.55
N GLU A 77 -0.48 16.69 8.36
CA GLU A 77 0.32 17.88 8.03
C GLU A 77 1.34 18.18 9.15
N PRO A 78 2.45 18.89 8.88
CA PRO A 78 3.53 19.09 9.85
C PRO A 78 3.07 19.61 11.22
N LYS A 79 2.09 20.52 11.27
CA LYS A 79 1.58 21.06 12.55
C LYS A 79 0.72 20.07 13.34
N ALA A 80 0.21 19.02 12.70
CA ALA A 80 -0.65 17.99 13.30
C ALA A 80 0.13 16.73 13.71
N VAL A 81 1.45 16.73 13.56
CA VAL A 81 2.33 15.63 13.95
C VAL A 81 2.42 15.58 15.48
N VAL A 82 2.10 14.41 16.05
CA VAL A 82 2.16 14.16 17.50
C VAL A 82 3.02 12.92 17.79
N GLU A 83 3.99 13.06 18.69
CA GLU A 83 4.84 11.97 19.17
C GLU A 83 4.05 10.99 20.06
N PRO A 84 4.46 9.71 20.16
CA PRO A 84 5.62 9.09 19.52
C PRO A 84 5.32 8.51 18.12
N LEU A 85 4.06 8.41 17.71
CA LEU A 85 3.68 7.68 16.49
C LEU A 85 3.78 8.54 15.23
N ARG A 86 3.70 9.88 15.37
CA ARG A 86 3.73 10.86 14.27
C ARG A 86 2.70 10.53 13.17
N TYR A 87 1.51 10.12 13.58
CA TYR A 87 0.44 9.69 12.68
C TYR A 87 -0.93 10.04 13.22
N LYS A 88 -1.86 10.32 12.31
CA LYS A 88 -3.29 10.49 12.61
C LYS A 88 -4.13 9.74 11.60
N VAL A 89 -5.27 9.26 12.06
CA VAL A 89 -6.13 8.32 11.33
C VAL A 89 -6.99 9.10 10.34
N SER A 90 -6.71 8.97 9.04
CA SER A 90 -7.54 9.52 7.96
C SER A 90 -8.40 8.47 7.24
N TRP A 91 -8.25 7.19 7.60
CA TRP A 91 -8.98 6.07 7.01
C TRP A 91 -9.11 4.92 8.03
N ASN A 92 -9.46 3.71 7.61
CA ASN A 92 -9.68 2.59 8.53
C ASN A 92 -8.38 2.22 9.30
N PHE A 93 -8.34 2.56 10.60
CA PHE A 93 -7.16 2.30 11.43
C PHE A 93 -6.84 0.81 11.62
N ASP A 94 -7.84 -0.06 11.63
CA ASP A 94 -7.60 -1.50 11.68
C ASP A 94 -6.79 -1.96 10.46
N MET A 95 -7.14 -1.42 9.29
CA MET A 95 -6.40 -1.69 8.05
C MET A 95 -5.03 -1.00 8.03
N VAL A 96 -4.85 0.14 8.72
CA VAL A 96 -3.51 0.70 8.97
C VAL A 96 -2.65 -0.32 9.72
N LEU A 97 -3.16 -0.90 10.81
CA LEU A 97 -2.43 -1.89 11.61
C LEU A 97 -2.12 -3.16 10.82
N VAL A 98 -3.10 -3.68 10.07
CA VAL A 98 -2.90 -4.85 9.19
C VAL A 98 -1.79 -4.57 8.16
N SER A 99 -1.74 -3.37 7.59
CA SER A 99 -0.71 -3.02 6.61
C SER A 99 0.72 -2.93 7.20
N GLN A 100 0.85 -2.85 8.53
CA GLN A 100 2.15 -2.93 9.22
C GLN A 100 2.59 -4.38 9.47
N ASN A 101 1.80 -5.38 9.08
CA ASN A 101 2.14 -6.78 9.26
C ASN A 101 1.80 -7.60 8.02
N ARG A 102 2.32 -7.17 6.86
CA ARG A 102 2.16 -7.90 5.59
C ARG A 102 3.49 -8.11 4.90
N ASP A 103 3.58 -9.22 4.18
CA ASP A 103 4.72 -9.48 3.31
C ASP A 103 4.81 -8.40 2.22
N SER A 104 6.04 -8.12 1.79
CA SER A 104 6.29 -7.28 0.64
C SER A 104 7.24 -7.98 -0.32
N VAL A 105 7.10 -7.65 -1.60
CA VAL A 105 7.86 -8.28 -2.68
C VAL A 105 8.40 -7.18 -3.57
N LEU A 106 9.71 -7.20 -3.77
CA LEU A 106 10.45 -6.25 -4.58
C LEU A 106 11.13 -6.96 -5.76
N VAL A 107 11.70 -6.16 -6.67
CA VAL A 107 12.68 -6.62 -7.67
C VAL A 107 14.00 -5.91 -7.43
N GLU A 108 15.10 -6.65 -7.42
CA GLU A 108 16.47 -6.14 -7.40
C GLU A 108 17.36 -7.01 -8.28
N ASP A 109 18.21 -6.39 -9.10
CA ASP A 109 19.04 -7.06 -10.12
C ASP A 109 18.26 -8.05 -11.00
N GLY A 110 17.01 -7.67 -11.33
CA GLY A 110 16.08 -8.47 -12.12
C GLY A 110 15.53 -9.71 -11.40
N LYS A 111 15.78 -9.84 -10.09
CA LYS A 111 15.34 -10.97 -9.27
C LYS A 111 14.28 -10.54 -8.28
N ARG A 112 13.33 -11.43 -8.03
CA ARG A 112 12.34 -11.29 -6.96
C ARG A 112 13.04 -11.31 -5.61
N VAL A 113 12.68 -10.37 -4.73
CA VAL A 113 13.13 -10.33 -3.34
C VAL A 113 11.90 -10.25 -2.43
N ASP A 114 11.70 -11.28 -1.62
CA ASP A 114 10.62 -11.32 -0.63
C ASP A 114 11.12 -10.76 0.71
N VAL A 115 10.34 -9.85 1.29
CA VAL A 115 10.55 -9.29 2.63
C VAL A 115 9.37 -9.75 3.49
N PRO A 116 9.57 -10.75 4.37
CA PRO A 116 8.52 -11.26 5.24
C PRO A 116 7.95 -10.17 6.15
N ALA A 117 6.68 -10.31 6.51
CA ALA A 117 5.99 -9.39 7.41
C ALA A 117 6.81 -9.11 8.67
N ALA A 118 7.43 -10.12 9.28
CA ALA A 118 8.27 -9.97 10.47
C ALA A 118 9.43 -8.94 10.31
N HIS A 119 9.96 -8.77 9.09
CA HIS A 119 11.10 -7.89 8.80
C HIS A 119 10.72 -6.61 8.04
N GLN A 120 9.43 -6.35 7.80
CA GLN A 120 8.96 -5.18 7.01
C GLN A 120 9.49 -3.82 7.53
N HIS A 121 9.72 -3.70 8.83
CA HIS A 121 10.23 -2.49 9.50
C HIS A 121 11.68 -2.62 10.00
N ASP A 122 12.36 -3.70 9.62
CA ASP A 122 13.76 -3.96 9.97
C ASP A 122 14.46 -4.65 8.79
N ASN A 123 14.68 -3.88 7.72
CA ASN A 123 15.35 -4.34 6.50
C ASN A 123 16.03 -3.18 5.77
N ARG A 124 16.93 -3.51 4.85
CA ARG A 124 17.75 -2.55 4.10
C ARG A 124 17.02 -1.73 3.04
N PHE A 125 15.75 -2.03 2.73
CA PHE A 125 14.97 -1.27 1.76
C PHE A 125 14.27 -0.05 2.39
N ILE A 126 14.36 0.10 3.71
CA ILE A 126 13.88 1.28 4.42
C ILE A 126 14.86 2.42 4.13
N HIS A 127 14.34 3.56 3.68
CA HIS A 127 15.15 4.72 3.33
C HIS A 127 14.36 6.02 3.47
N ASP A 128 15.07 7.14 3.60
CA ASP A 128 14.48 8.46 3.60
C ASP A 128 14.28 8.96 2.15
N ILE A 129 13.21 9.72 1.93
CA ILE A 129 12.94 10.44 0.69
C ILE A 129 12.58 11.89 0.97
N GLU A 130 13.16 12.80 0.20
CA GLU A 130 12.82 14.23 0.24
C GLU A 130 11.64 14.52 -0.70
N ILE A 131 10.60 15.14 -0.15
CA ILE A 131 9.44 15.63 -0.89
C ILE A 131 9.48 17.15 -0.93
N ALA A 132 9.57 17.72 -2.13
CA ALA A 132 9.63 19.16 -2.33
C ALA A 132 8.42 19.86 -1.69
N GLY A 133 8.69 20.86 -0.85
CA GLY A 133 7.66 21.62 -0.14
C GLY A 133 7.10 20.96 1.13
N LEU A 134 7.48 19.71 1.44
CA LEU A 134 7.02 18.98 2.62
C LEU A 134 8.17 18.56 3.53
N GLY A 135 9.29 18.15 2.95
CA GLY A 135 10.47 17.68 3.66
C GLY A 135 10.63 16.15 3.64
N ARG A 136 11.36 15.66 4.63
CA ARG A 136 11.81 14.27 4.70
C ARG A 136 10.74 13.31 5.21
N LEU A 137 10.52 12.24 4.48
CA LEU A 137 9.67 11.11 4.86
C LEU A 137 10.47 9.81 4.86
N GLU A 138 10.08 8.88 5.72
CA GLU A 138 10.58 7.51 5.74
C GLU A 138 9.73 6.63 4.83
N ALA A 139 10.38 5.87 3.96
CA ALA A 139 9.77 4.91 3.05
C ALA A 139 10.09 3.48 3.51
N PHE A 140 9.08 2.63 3.65
CA PHE A 140 9.25 1.21 3.97
C PHE A 140 8.51 0.32 2.96
N PRO A 141 9.03 -0.87 2.62
CA PRO A 141 8.48 -1.71 1.57
C PRO A 141 7.09 -2.24 1.93
N ASN A 142 6.21 -2.27 0.95
CA ASN A 142 4.79 -2.51 1.19
C ASN A 142 4.08 -3.01 -0.08
N GLY A 143 3.54 -4.23 -0.05
CA GLY A 143 2.80 -4.83 -1.16
C GLY A 143 3.68 -5.58 -2.17
N ASP A 144 3.12 -5.91 -3.34
CA ASP A 144 3.72 -6.78 -4.36
C ASP A 144 4.11 -5.96 -5.60
N ALA A 145 5.34 -5.45 -5.64
CA ALA A 145 5.82 -4.63 -6.75
C ALA A 145 5.95 -5.41 -8.08
N PRO A 146 6.46 -6.65 -8.11
CA PRO A 146 6.52 -7.45 -9.34
C PRO A 146 5.14 -7.69 -9.97
N HIS A 147 4.10 -7.91 -9.16
CA HIS A 147 2.74 -8.14 -9.68
C HIS A 147 2.28 -7.00 -10.59
N TYR A 148 2.35 -5.76 -10.10
CA TYR A 148 1.90 -4.59 -10.85
C TYR A 148 2.84 -4.22 -12.00
N ALA A 149 4.15 -4.35 -11.81
CA ALA A 149 5.09 -4.12 -12.90
C ALA A 149 4.89 -5.13 -14.04
N GLY A 150 4.55 -6.39 -13.72
CA GLY A 150 4.27 -7.44 -14.69
C GLY A 150 3.04 -7.19 -15.57
N MET A 151 2.16 -6.26 -15.18
CA MET A 151 1.03 -5.82 -16.01
C MET A 151 1.46 -4.89 -17.16
N LEU A 152 2.68 -4.33 -17.10
CA LEU A 152 3.18 -3.38 -18.09
C LEU A 152 4.08 -4.07 -19.10
N ALA A 153 3.68 -4.09 -20.38
CA ALA A 153 4.52 -4.64 -21.45
C ALA A 153 5.90 -3.95 -21.53
N ALA A 154 5.95 -2.64 -21.29
CA ALA A 154 7.18 -1.85 -21.28
C ALA A 154 8.15 -2.26 -20.14
N ALA A 155 7.67 -2.91 -19.08
CA ALA A 155 8.51 -3.35 -17.95
C ALA A 155 9.12 -4.75 -18.15
N LYS A 156 9.09 -5.30 -19.37
CA LYS A 156 9.77 -6.57 -19.66
C LYS A 156 11.29 -6.40 -19.46
N GLY A 157 11.88 -7.23 -18.60
CA GLY A 157 13.31 -7.11 -18.24
C GLY A 157 13.60 -6.12 -17.11
N LEU A 158 12.58 -5.77 -16.32
CA LEU A 158 12.69 -4.94 -15.12
C LEU A 158 13.86 -5.37 -14.22
N GLN A 159 14.71 -4.42 -13.85
CA GLN A 159 15.88 -4.65 -13.00
C GLN A 159 15.59 -4.30 -11.54
N ARG A 160 14.77 -3.28 -11.30
CA ARG A 160 14.44 -2.81 -9.95
C ARG A 160 12.96 -2.46 -9.83
N SER A 161 12.33 -2.84 -8.73
CA SER A 161 10.95 -2.45 -8.47
C SER A 161 10.65 -2.45 -6.99
N GLY A 162 10.03 -1.38 -6.50
CA GLY A 162 9.56 -1.30 -5.12
C GLY A 162 8.25 -0.55 -5.02
N ARG A 163 7.40 -0.99 -4.10
CA ARG A 163 6.22 -0.26 -3.63
C ARG A 163 6.47 0.07 -2.17
N TYR A 164 6.34 1.34 -1.83
CA TYR A 164 6.72 1.86 -0.54
C TYR A 164 5.61 2.71 0.07
N SER A 165 5.45 2.53 1.37
CA SER A 165 4.55 3.29 2.18
C SER A 165 5.33 4.44 2.83
N LEU A 166 4.82 5.68 2.74
CA LEU A 166 5.48 6.88 3.25
C LEU A 166 4.93 7.28 4.62
N ARG A 167 5.81 7.58 5.56
CA ARG A 167 5.48 8.06 6.91
C ARG A 167 6.46 9.13 7.37
N TRP A 168 6.09 9.87 8.41
CA TRP A 168 7.05 10.71 9.11
C TRP A 168 8.16 9.83 9.71
N PRO A 169 9.43 10.30 9.74
CA PRO A 169 10.55 9.51 10.23
C PRO A 169 10.34 8.99 11.66
N GLY A 170 10.77 7.75 11.91
CA GLY A 170 10.60 7.07 13.20
C GLY A 170 9.50 6.01 13.20
N TRP A 171 8.76 5.86 12.09
CA TRP A 171 7.68 4.89 11.96
C TRP A 171 8.16 3.44 12.10
N SER A 172 9.20 3.07 11.38
CA SER A 172 9.75 1.71 11.43
C SER A 172 10.42 1.42 12.78
N ALA A 173 11.08 2.43 13.36
CA ALA A 173 11.66 2.32 14.71
C ALA A 173 10.60 2.09 15.80
N PHE A 174 9.39 2.62 15.61
CA PHE A 174 8.25 2.34 16.49
C PHE A 174 7.71 0.92 16.25
N TRP A 175 7.42 0.53 15.00
CA TRP A 175 6.72 -0.73 14.72
C TRP A 175 7.58 -1.99 14.83
N ALA A 176 8.88 -1.92 14.53
CA ALA A 176 9.78 -3.07 14.61
C ALA A 176 9.75 -3.79 15.98
N PRO A 177 9.98 -3.12 17.12
CA PRO A 177 9.93 -3.78 18.42
C PRO A 177 8.51 -4.25 18.80
N LEU A 178 7.46 -3.48 18.50
CA LEU A 178 6.08 -3.89 18.79
C LEU A 178 5.72 -5.19 18.08
N LYS A 179 6.17 -5.37 16.83
CA LYS A 179 5.97 -6.59 16.07
C LYS A 179 6.70 -7.78 16.66
N GLN A 180 7.97 -7.60 17.05
CA GLN A 180 8.74 -8.64 17.72
C GLN A 180 8.09 -9.09 19.03
N LEU A 181 7.41 -8.17 19.73
CA LEU A 181 6.68 -8.45 20.96
C LEU A 181 5.23 -8.95 20.75
N GLY A 182 4.81 -9.17 19.50
CA GLY A 182 3.49 -9.74 19.18
C GLY A 182 2.31 -8.77 19.27
N PHE A 183 2.55 -7.45 19.34
CA PHE A 183 1.46 -6.47 19.46
C PHE A 183 0.57 -6.35 18.22
N LEU A 184 1.00 -6.88 17.08
CA LEU A 184 0.19 -7.00 15.86
C LEU A 184 -0.39 -8.41 15.65
N SER A 185 -0.29 -9.30 16.64
CA SER A 185 -0.88 -10.63 16.56
C SER A 185 -2.42 -10.56 16.49
N GLU A 186 -3.00 -11.48 15.71
CA GLU A 186 -4.45 -11.72 15.65
C GLU A 186 -4.91 -12.79 16.65
N GLU A 187 -3.97 -13.48 17.29
CA GLU A 187 -4.28 -14.47 18.31
C GLU A 187 -4.78 -13.78 19.57
N LYS A 188 -5.90 -14.26 20.12
CA LYS A 188 -6.46 -13.73 21.36
C LYS A 188 -5.51 -14.02 22.52
N VAL A 189 -5.29 -13.03 23.36
CA VAL A 189 -4.50 -13.23 24.59
C VAL A 189 -5.31 -14.11 25.54
N PRO A 190 -4.75 -15.20 26.10
CA PRO A 190 -5.46 -16.07 27.04
C PRO A 190 -6.08 -15.28 28.20
N GLY A 191 -7.34 -15.61 28.53
CA GLY A 191 -8.10 -14.88 29.56
C GLY A 191 -8.65 -13.52 29.10
N THR A 192 -8.39 -13.09 27.87
CA THR A 192 -8.99 -11.90 27.26
C THR A 192 -9.92 -12.28 26.10
N GLY A 193 -10.82 -11.36 25.73
CA GLY A 193 -11.69 -11.53 24.56
C GLY A 193 -11.12 -10.98 23.24
N VAL A 194 -9.94 -10.36 23.28
CA VAL A 194 -9.39 -9.55 22.18
C VAL A 194 -7.95 -9.96 21.84
N SER A 195 -7.55 -9.80 20.59
CA SER A 195 -6.15 -9.91 20.19
C SER A 195 -5.36 -8.64 20.53
N PRO A 196 -4.02 -8.69 20.60
CA PRO A 196 -3.19 -7.50 20.76
C PRO A 196 -3.46 -6.43 19.69
N ARG A 197 -3.66 -6.84 18.43
CA ARG A 197 -3.99 -5.92 17.33
C ARG A 197 -5.33 -5.23 17.55
N GLU A 198 -6.36 -5.99 17.92
CA GLU A 198 -7.69 -5.44 18.23
C GLU A 198 -7.63 -4.46 19.41
N PHE A 199 -6.86 -4.79 20.44
CA PHE A 199 -6.65 -3.91 21.59
C PHE A 199 -5.98 -2.60 21.17
N LEU A 200 -4.88 -2.66 20.41
CA LEU A 200 -4.22 -1.46 19.87
C LEU A 200 -5.16 -0.61 19.03
N GLY A 201 -5.94 -1.23 18.14
CA GLY A 201 -6.92 -0.55 17.30
C GLY A 201 -7.93 0.25 18.11
N ARG A 202 -8.52 -0.39 19.13
CA ARG A 202 -9.51 0.23 20.02
C ARG A 202 -8.91 1.29 20.94
N LEU A 203 -7.67 1.10 21.40
CA LEU A 203 -7.00 2.01 22.31
C LEU A 203 -6.51 3.27 21.58
N LEU A 204 -5.74 3.10 20.50
CA LEU A 204 -5.06 4.20 19.82
C LEU A 204 -5.98 4.94 18.83
N GLY A 205 -6.93 4.25 18.19
CA GLY A 205 -7.81 4.84 17.18
C GLY A 205 -8.47 6.15 17.63
N PRO A 206 -9.15 6.21 18.80
CA PRO A 206 -9.75 7.44 19.31
C PRO A 206 -8.76 8.55 19.66
N GLN A 207 -7.52 8.21 20.01
CA GLN A 207 -6.47 9.15 20.42
C GLN A 207 -5.77 9.81 19.22
N LEU A 208 -5.81 9.15 18.06
CA LEU A 208 -5.09 9.57 16.85
C LEU A 208 -6.00 10.33 15.87
N GLN A 209 -7.09 10.94 16.34
CA GLN A 209 -8.01 11.71 15.51
C GLN A 209 -7.48 13.12 15.23
N TYR A 210 -7.88 13.67 14.08
CA TYR A 210 -7.60 15.07 13.74
C TYR A 210 -8.46 16.02 14.58
N GLY A 211 -7.85 17.13 14.98
CA GLY A 211 -8.52 18.29 15.54
C GLY A 211 -9.20 19.13 14.45
N ALA A 212 -9.99 20.12 14.88
CA ALA A 212 -10.84 20.90 13.98
C ALA A 212 -10.07 21.73 12.94
N ASP A 213 -8.84 22.16 13.24
CA ASP A 213 -8.01 22.97 12.36
C ASP A 213 -6.88 22.19 11.69
N GLU A 214 -6.78 20.89 11.95
CA GLU A 214 -5.74 20.02 11.41
C GLU A 214 -6.18 19.34 10.11
N LYS A 215 -5.20 19.07 9.25
CA LYS A 215 -5.41 18.42 7.95
C LYS A 215 -4.56 17.18 7.79
N ASP A 216 -5.08 16.24 7.02
CA ASP A 216 -4.26 15.19 6.43
C ASP A 216 -3.58 15.69 5.15
N LEU A 217 -2.55 14.96 4.74
CA LEU A 217 -1.83 15.11 3.49
C LEU A 217 -1.78 13.75 2.80
N CYS A 218 -2.07 13.75 1.51
CA CYS A 218 -1.81 12.62 0.63
C CYS A 218 -0.55 12.90 -0.18
N VAL A 219 0.47 12.07 0.01
CA VAL A 219 1.74 12.15 -0.72
C VAL A 219 1.83 10.95 -1.65
N MET A 220 2.04 11.20 -2.94
CA MET A 220 2.31 10.15 -3.92
C MET A 220 3.45 10.58 -4.83
N ARG A 221 4.43 9.69 -5.03
CA ARG A 221 5.53 9.87 -5.97
C ARG A 221 5.81 8.55 -6.65
N ASN A 222 5.79 8.53 -7.98
CA ASN A 222 6.13 7.34 -8.76
C ASN A 222 7.31 7.69 -9.67
N VAL A 223 8.37 6.90 -9.61
CA VAL A 223 9.61 7.12 -10.38
C VAL A 223 9.77 5.95 -11.34
N PHE A 224 9.85 6.25 -12.64
CA PHE A 224 10.02 5.26 -13.69
C PHE A 224 11.33 5.53 -14.41
N VAL A 225 12.23 4.56 -14.49
CA VAL A 225 13.50 4.72 -15.23
C VAL A 225 13.50 3.76 -16.40
N GLY A 226 13.89 4.25 -17.57
CA GLY A 226 13.79 3.47 -18.79
C GLY A 226 14.37 4.17 -20.01
N SER A 227 13.83 3.87 -21.18
CA SER A 227 14.20 4.50 -22.44
C SER A 227 13.00 4.92 -23.29
N GLU A 228 13.17 6.00 -24.06
CA GLU A 228 12.28 6.44 -25.13
C GLU A 228 13.13 6.90 -26.32
N GLY A 229 12.87 6.37 -27.52
CA GLY A 229 13.68 6.64 -28.71
C GLY A 229 15.16 6.24 -28.54
N GLY A 230 15.42 5.19 -27.77
CA GLY A 230 16.78 4.71 -27.44
C GLY A 230 17.56 5.60 -26.47
N ARG A 231 16.96 6.67 -25.91
CA ARG A 231 17.59 7.55 -24.91
C ARG A 231 17.08 7.25 -23.51
N ARG A 232 17.97 7.33 -22.52
CA ARG A 232 17.58 7.16 -21.12
C ARG A 232 16.61 8.26 -20.68
N LYS A 233 15.57 7.87 -19.96
CA LYS A 233 14.50 8.73 -19.45
C LYS A 233 14.20 8.38 -17.98
N THR A 234 13.77 9.36 -17.21
CA THR A 234 13.26 9.21 -15.84
C THR A 234 12.04 10.09 -15.64
#